data_AF-A0A1T4QF54-F1
#
_entry.id   AF-A0A1T4QF54-F1
#
_cell.length_a   1.000
_cell.length_b   1.000
_cell.length_c   1.000
_cell.angle_alpha   90.00
_cell.angle_beta   90.00
_cell.angle_gamma   90.00
#
_symmetry.space_group_name_H-M   'P 1'
#
loop_
_entity.id
_entity.type
_entity.pdbx_description
1 polymer ?
#
loop_
_entity_poly.entity_id
_entity_poly.type
_entity_poly.pdbx_seq_one_letter_code
_entity_poly.pdbx_strand_id
1 'polypeptide(L)'
;MLLPEYPEWEMLPHKLSKDEAENPYQVLDELFDYAHLPEMRILLWDWLKTTVSGNYPALDLRERTSMLALYDMVLKTIEAAHILHIRHKAGHN
;
A
#
# COMPACT_ATOMS: atom_id res chain seq x y z
N MET A 1 -15.38 -21.09 -3.05
CA MET A 1 -15.65 -19.89 -2.25
C MET A 1 -15.94 -18.76 -3.22
N LEU A 2 -17.21 -18.40 -3.41
CA LEU A 2 -17.58 -17.23 -4.19
C LEU A 2 -17.31 -16.01 -3.29
N LEU A 3 -16.49 -15.08 -3.75
CA LEU A 3 -16.33 -13.80 -3.04
C LEU A 3 -17.70 -13.10 -3.07
N PRO A 4 -18.21 -12.58 -1.95
CA PRO A 4 -19.40 -11.75 -1.98
C PRO A 4 -19.16 -10.57 -2.92
N GLU A 5 -20.19 -10.17 -3.69
CA GLU A 5 -20.13 -8.92 -4.44
C GLU A 5 -19.82 -7.79 -3.44
N TYR A 6 -18.69 -7.13 -3.63
CA TYR A 6 -18.30 -6.00 -2.80
C TYR A 6 -19.19 -4.80 -3.16
N PRO A 7 -19.71 -4.08 -2.17
CA PRO A 7 -20.40 -2.83 -2.43
C PRO A 7 -19.52 -1.82 -3.18
N GLU A 8 -20.11 -0.96 -4.01
CA GLU A 8 -19.36 -0.01 -4.83
C GLU A 8 -18.45 0.93 -4.02
N TRP A 9 -18.84 1.27 -2.78
CA TRP A 9 -18.04 2.13 -1.91
C TRP A 9 -16.74 1.47 -1.39
N GLU A 10 -16.65 0.14 -1.41
CA GLU A 10 -15.40 -0.59 -1.10
C GLU A 10 -14.37 -0.47 -2.24
N MET A 11 -14.81 -0.10 -3.45
CA MET A 11 -13.93 0.10 -4.60
C MET A 11 -13.34 1.51 -4.64
N LEU A 12 -13.83 2.42 -3.79
CA LEU A 12 -13.31 3.78 -3.66
C LEU A 12 -12.03 3.79 -2.80
N PRO A 13 -11.07 4.69 -3.07
CA PRO A 13 -9.91 4.86 -2.20
C PRO A 13 -10.35 5.37 -0.81
N HIS A 14 -9.85 4.75 0.26
CA HIS A 14 -10.13 5.15 1.64
C HIS A 14 -8.94 5.91 2.25
N LYS A 15 -7.73 5.68 1.76
CA LYS A 15 -6.48 6.25 2.29
C LYS A 15 -5.93 7.40 1.47
N LEU A 16 -6.23 7.45 0.18
CA LEU A 16 -5.82 8.57 -0.66
C LEU A 16 -6.61 9.84 -0.30
N SER A 17 -5.88 10.95 -0.16
CA SER A 17 -6.46 12.29 -0.25
C SER A 17 -7.05 12.55 -1.64
N LYS A 18 -7.81 13.63 -1.77
CA LYS A 18 -8.39 14.03 -3.06
C LYS A 18 -7.31 14.26 -4.11
N ASP A 19 -6.24 14.95 -3.72
CA ASP A 19 -5.12 15.26 -4.60
C ASP A 19 -4.41 13.97 -5.05
N GLU A 20 -4.16 13.04 -4.12
CA GLU A 20 -3.59 11.69 -4.40
C GLU A 20 -4.49 10.87 -5.34
N ALA A 21 -5.81 10.92 -5.15
CA ALA A 21 -6.75 10.23 -6.02
C ALA A 21 -6.85 10.84 -7.43
N GLU A 22 -6.69 12.16 -7.55
CA GLU A 22 -6.64 12.86 -8.84
C GLU A 22 -5.33 12.54 -9.59
N ASN A 23 -4.19 12.57 -8.89
CA ASN A 23 -2.88 12.24 -9.45
C ASN A 23 -2.23 11.04 -8.71
N PRO A 24 -2.63 9.79 -9.03
CA PRO A 24 -2.12 8.58 -8.37
C PRO A 24 -0.63 8.30 -8.63
N TYR A 25 -0.02 8.93 -9.63
CA TYR A 25 1.42 8.80 -9.87
C TYR A 25 2.26 9.40 -8.73
N GLN A 26 1.78 10.45 -8.07
CA GLN A 26 2.52 11.04 -6.94
C GLN A 26 2.67 10.04 -5.78
N VAL A 27 1.70 9.15 -5.57
CA VAL A 27 1.76 8.11 -4.54
C VAL A 27 2.85 7.09 -4.87
N LEU A 28 3.04 6.79 -6.16
CA LEU A 28 4.11 5.91 -6.62
C LEU A 28 5.48 6.58 -6.45
N ASP A 29 5.57 7.87 -6.76
CA ASP A 29 6.81 8.65 -6.59
C ASP A 29 7.18 8.70 -5.11
N GLU A 30 6.24 9.05 -4.22
CA GLU A 30 6.45 9.09 -2.77
C GLU A 30 6.89 7.73 -2.20
N LEU A 31 6.34 6.62 -2.70
CA LEU A 31 6.74 5.28 -2.29
C LEU A 31 8.21 5.00 -2.64
N PHE A 32 8.62 5.32 -3.86
CA PHE A 32 9.98 5.04 -4.34
C PHE A 32 11.01 6.07 -3.88
N ASP A 33 10.57 7.25 -3.43
CA ASP A 33 11.36 8.20 -2.66
C ASP A 33 11.59 7.73 -1.21
N TYR A 34 10.61 7.04 -0.62
CA TYR A 34 10.76 6.43 0.71
C TYR A 34 11.73 5.25 0.71
N ALA A 35 11.56 4.32 -0.24
CA ALA A 35 12.44 3.16 -0.38
C ALA A 35 12.43 2.66 -1.83
N HIS A 36 13.61 2.49 -2.41
CA HIS A 36 13.73 1.91 -3.74
C HIS A 36 13.31 0.43 -3.73
N LEU A 37 13.02 -0.11 -4.92
CA LEU A 37 12.50 -1.47 -5.05
C LEU A 37 13.29 -2.56 -4.27
N PRO A 38 14.63 -2.59 -4.25
CA PRO A 38 15.36 -3.57 -3.45
C PRO A 38 15.13 -3.42 -1.94
N GLU A 39 15.08 -2.18 -1.45
CA GLU A 39 14.86 -1.85 -0.04
C GLU A 39 13.43 -2.20 0.37
N MET A 40 12.45 -1.87 -0.48
CA MET A 40 11.06 -2.24 -0.26
C MET A 40 10.88 -3.75 -0.09
N ARG A 41 11.60 -4.58 -0.87
CA ARG A 41 11.57 -6.05 -0.70
C ARG A 41 12.11 -6.49 0.64
N ILE A 42 13.17 -5.85 1.14
CA ILE A 42 13.75 -6.13 2.46
C ILE A 42 12.76 -5.73 3.56
N LEU A 43 12.19 -4.52 3.47
CA LEU A 43 11.22 -4.01 4.44
C LEU A 43 9.98 -4.92 4.56
N LEU A 44 9.42 -5.35 3.43
CA LEU A 44 8.28 -6.28 3.42
C LEU A 44 8.65 -7.66 3.99
N TRP A 45 9.86 -8.15 3.70
CA TRP A 45 10.36 -9.41 4.24
C TRP A 45 10.58 -9.35 5.75
N ASP A 46 11.14 -8.25 6.25
CA ASP A 46 11.34 -8.02 7.68
C ASP A 46 10.01 -7.91 8.42
N TRP A 47 9.02 -7.23 7.82
CA TRP A 47 7.66 -7.21 8.37
C TRP A 47 7.04 -8.61 8.46
N LEU A 48 7.16 -9.42 7.41
CA LEU A 48 6.66 -10.80 7.43
C LEU A 48 7.34 -11.64 8.52
N LYS A 49 8.68 -11.60 8.61
CA LYS A 49 9.42 -12.37 9.62
C LYS A 49 9.01 -11.97 11.03
N THR A 50 8.87 -10.67 11.28
CA THR A 50 8.51 -10.11 12.57
C THR A 50 7.11 -10.53 13.01
N THR A 51 6.15 -10.60 12.08
CA THR A 51 4.77 -11.00 12.37
C THR A 51 4.60 -12.50 12.53
N VAL A 52 5.33 -13.31 11.76
CA VAL A 52 5.16 -14.78 11.74
C VAL A 52 6.04 -15.50 12.76
N SER A 53 7.27 -15.03 13.00
CA SER A 53 8.28 -15.84 13.69
C SER A 53 8.10 -15.89 15.22
N GLY A 54 7.31 -14.98 15.81
CA GLY A 54 7.01 -14.91 17.26
C GLY A 54 8.21 -14.67 18.20
N ASN A 55 9.43 -14.97 17.72
CA ASN A 55 10.72 -14.89 18.39
C ASN A 55 11.49 -13.60 18.03
N TYR A 56 10.84 -12.66 17.34
CA TYR A 56 11.47 -11.37 17.10
C TYR A 56 11.55 -10.63 18.44
N PRO A 57 12.70 -10.03 18.81
CA PRO A 57 12.77 -9.18 19.99
C PRO A 57 11.63 -8.15 19.95
N ALA A 58 11.08 -7.83 21.12
CA ALA A 58 10.00 -6.87 21.22
C ALA A 58 10.40 -5.59 20.46
N LEU A 59 9.69 -5.31 19.37
CA LEU A 59 9.98 -4.15 18.54
C LEU A 59 9.98 -2.89 19.40
N ASP A 60 10.98 -2.04 19.21
CA ASP A 60 11.00 -0.74 19.84
C ASP A 60 9.90 0.17 19.25
N LEU A 61 9.69 1.33 19.87
CA LEU A 61 8.65 2.26 19.43
C LEU A 61 8.88 2.73 17.98
N ARG A 62 10.13 2.94 17.59
CA ARG A 62 10.51 3.43 16.26
C ARG A 62 10.21 2.39 15.20
N GLU A 63 10.58 1.14 15.44
CA GLU A 63 10.31 0.01 14.53
C GLU A 63 8.81 -0.19 14.32
N ARG A 64 8.00 -0.12 15.38
CA ARG A 64 6.54 -0.20 15.27
C ARG A 64 5.95 0.94 14.43
N THR A 65 6.41 2.17 14.66
CA THR A 65 5.97 3.34 13.89
C THR A 65 6.36 3.19 12.42
N SER A 66 7.57 2.72 12.12
CA SER A 66 8.00 2.44 10.75
C SER A 66 7.17 1.37 10.06
N MET A 67 6.78 0.30 10.77
CA MET A 67 5.90 -0.74 10.21
C MET A 67 4.50 -0.22 9.90
N LEU A 68 3.94 0.65 10.76
CA LEU A 68 2.65 1.29 10.49
C LEU A 68 2.72 2.24 9.31
N ALA A 69 3.79 3.02 9.19
CA ALA A 69 4.03 3.90 8.04
C ALA A 69 4.15 3.07 6.75
N LEU A 70 4.90 1.98 6.79
CA LEU A 70 5.04 1.05 5.66
C LEU A 70 3.69 0.46 5.24
N TYR A 71 2.85 0.04 6.19
CA TYR A 71 1.50 -0.44 5.89
C TYR A 71 0.67 0.63 5.16
N ASP A 72 0.68 1.86 5.67
CA ASP A 72 -0.12 2.95 5.09
C ASP A 72 0.34 3.28 3.66
N MET A 73 1.66 3.37 3.43
CA MET A 73 2.23 3.58 2.09
C MET A 73 1.87 2.46 1.10
N VAL A 74 1.96 1.20 1.53
CA VAL A 74 1.60 0.04 0.69
C VAL A 74 0.11 0.07 0.35
N LEU A 75 -0.75 0.38 1.31
CA LEU A 75 -2.19 0.45 1.07
C LEU A 75 -2.55 1.60 0.11
N LYS A 76 -2.00 2.79 0.32
CA LYS A 76 -2.14 3.92 -0.61
C LYS A 76 -1.68 3.55 -2.02
N THR A 77 -0.55 2.85 -2.14
CA THR A 77 -0.03 2.37 -3.43
C THR A 77 -1.01 1.41 -4.13
N ILE A 78 -1.64 0.49 -3.38
CA ILE A 78 -2.64 -0.42 -3.92
C ILE A 78 -3.87 0.35 -4.42
N GLU A 79 -4.36 1.32 -3.65
CA GLU A 79 -5.48 2.19 -4.06
C GLU A 79 -5.13 3.00 -5.31
N ALA A 80 -3.93 3.60 -5.37
CA ALA A 80 -3.46 4.36 -6.52
C ALA A 80 -3.35 3.47 -7.77
N ALA A 81 -2.81 2.26 -7.62
CA ALA A 81 -2.75 1.26 -8.69
C ALA A 81 -4.14 0.84 -9.19
N HIS A 82 -5.12 0.72 -8.28
CA HIS A 82 -6.51 0.42 -8.64
C HIS A 82 -7.14 1.55 -9.48
N ILE A 83 -6.94 2.82 -9.10
CA ILE A 83 -7.40 3.97 -9.89
C ILE A 83 -6.77 3.96 -11.29
N LEU A 84 -5.46 3.73 -11.37
CA LEU A 84 -4.74 3.64 -12.65
C LEU A 84 -5.29 2.51 -13.52
N HIS A 85 -5.59 1.35 -12.94
CA HIS A 85 -6.20 0.23 -13.64
C HIS A 85 -7.58 0.57 -14.21
N ILE A 86 -8.46 1.22 -13.42
CA ILE A 86 -9.78 1.66 -13.89
C ILE A 86 -9.66 2.67 -15.03
N ARG A 87 -8.79 3.68 -14.88
CA ARG A 87 -8.54 4.70 -15.93
C ARG A 87 -8.03 4.08 -17.22
N HIS A 88 -7.08 3.15 -17.11
CA HIS A 88 -6.56 2.41 -18.26
C HIS A 88 -7.68 1.63 -18.96
N LYS A 89 -8.52 0.91 -18.21
CA LYS A 89 -9.65 0.15 -18.78
C LYS A 89 -10.68 1.06 -19.46
N ALA A 90 -10.97 2.23 -18.89
CA ALA A 90 -11.91 3.19 -19.47
C ALA A 90 -11.39 3.83 -20.77
N GLY A 91 -10.09 4.07 -20.91
CA GLY A 91 -9.50 4.65 -22.11
C GLY A 91 -9.34 3.68 -23.30
N HIS A 92 -9.60 2.38 -23.09
CA HIS A 92 -9.55 1.34 -24.13
C HIS A 92 -10.93 0.82 -24.54
N ASN A 93 -12.00 1.44 -24.05
CA ASN A 93 -13.40 1.22 -24.47
C ASN A 93 -13.89 2.41 -25.29
#